data_AF-A0A535DUJ8-F1
#
_entry.id   AF-A0A535DUJ8-F1
#
_cell.length_a   1.000
_cell.length_b   1.000
_cell.length_c   1.000
_cell.angle_alpha   90.00
_cell.angle_beta   90.00
_cell.angle_gamma   90.00
#
_symmetry.space_group_name_H-M   'P 1'
#
loop_
_entity.id
_entity.type
_entity.pdbx_description
1 polymer ?
#
loop_
_entity_poly.entity_id
_entity_poly.type
_entity_poly.pdbx_seq_one_letter_code
_entity_poly.pdbx_strand_id
1 'polypeptide(L)'
;MNFFGVGPLELVLVFVVATIVLGPDRIPELAVQMARAVRYLRGFANSATAQMRAELDELTKEYEGVRRELQEFRQSVRDDFGSVTGEVGRTLIEEPIIEPPGEPPPSERGRNGA
;
A
#
# COMPACT_ATOMS: atom_id res chain seq x y z
N MET A 1 11.03 -6.81 47.42
CA MET A 1 10.29 -5.93 46.50
C MET A 1 8.81 -6.20 46.68
N ASN A 2 8.06 -5.24 47.23
CA ASN A 2 6.62 -5.38 47.47
C ASN A 2 5.88 -4.85 46.23
N PHE A 3 5.22 -5.72 45.46
CA PHE A 3 4.72 -5.39 44.13
C PHE A 3 3.48 -4.47 44.13
N PHE A 4 2.84 -4.26 45.28
CA PHE A 4 1.67 -3.38 45.44
C PHE A 4 1.59 -2.76 46.86
N GLY A 5 2.72 -2.65 47.56
CA GLY A 5 2.73 -2.44 49.02
C GLY A 5 2.29 -3.67 49.82
N VAL A 6 1.99 -4.77 49.12
CA VAL A 6 1.62 -6.10 49.63
C VAL A 6 2.81 -7.04 49.44
N GLY A 7 3.32 -7.60 50.53
CA GLY A 7 4.28 -8.70 50.53
C GLY A 7 3.60 -10.06 50.38
N PRO A 8 4.39 -11.13 50.21
CA PRO A 8 3.85 -12.49 50.02
C PRO A 8 2.89 -12.92 51.13
N LEU A 9 3.16 -12.52 52.38
CA LEU A 9 2.35 -12.87 53.54
C LEU A 9 1.01 -12.13 53.56
N GLU A 10 0.99 -10.83 53.24
CA GLU A 10 -0.27 -10.08 53.12
C GLU A 10 -1.13 -10.61 51.96
N LEU A 11 -0.52 -11.07 50.86
CA LEU A 11 -1.25 -11.71 49.76
C LEU A 11 -1.95 -13.00 50.21
N VAL A 12 -1.26 -13.85 50.97
CA VAL A 12 -1.86 -15.07 51.56
C VAL A 12 -3.01 -14.71 52.49
N LEU A 13 -2.87 -13.69 53.33
CA LEU A 13 -3.94 -13.23 54.22
C LEU A 13 -5.19 -12.81 53.43
N VAL A 14 -5.00 -11.98 52.39
CA VAL A 14 -6.10 -11.55 51.50
C VAL A 14 -6.74 -12.76 50.82
N PHE A 15 -5.94 -13.73 50.37
CA PHE A 15 -6.45 -14.94 49.74
C PHE A 15 -7.32 -15.78 50.70
N VAL A 16 -6.90 -15.93 51.95
CA VAL A 16 -7.68 -16.62 52.99
C VAL A 16 -9.00 -15.89 53.25
N VAL A 17 -8.97 -14.56 53.42
CA VAL A 17 -10.19 -13.77 53.62
C VAL A 17 -11.13 -13.89 52.42
N ALA A 18 -10.62 -13.76 51.19
CA ALA A 18 -11.39 -13.92 49.97
C ALA A 18 -12.02 -15.32 49.86
N THR A 19 -11.26 -16.36 50.23
CA THR A 19 -11.73 -17.75 50.25
C THR A 19 -12.82 -17.98 51.27
N ILE A 20 -12.77 -17.33 52.44
CA ILE A 20 -13.83 -17.43 53.46
C ILE A 20 -15.10 -16.73 52.98
N VAL A 21 -14.98 -15.53 52.39
CA VAL A 21 -16.13 -14.75 51.92
C VAL A 21 -16.82 -15.41 50.73
N LEU A 22 -16.04 -15.90 49.77
CA LEU A 22 -16.55 -16.47 48.52
C LEU A 22 -16.84 -17.97 48.63
N GLY A 23 -16.10 -18.67 49.50
CA GLY A 23 -16.07 -20.12 49.66
C GLY A 23 -14.91 -20.78 48.88
N PRO A 24 -14.19 -21.75 49.48
CA PRO A 24 -13.08 -22.46 48.82
C PRO A 24 -13.50 -23.24 47.58
N ASP A 25 -14.75 -23.70 47.55
CA ASP A 25 -15.28 -24.46 46.41
C ASP A 25 -15.68 -23.56 45.23
N ARG A 26 -15.97 -22.27 45.49
CA ARG A 26 -16.43 -21.34 44.44
C ARG A 26 -15.29 -20.76 43.60
N ILE A 27 -14.12 -20.56 44.19
CA ILE A 27 -12.93 -20.07 43.46
C ILE A 27 -12.58 -20.97 42.25
N PRO A 28 -12.43 -22.30 42.40
CA PRO A 28 -12.12 -23.17 41.26
C PRO A 28 -13.28 -23.23 40.26
N GLU A 29 -14.53 -23.22 40.72
CA GLU A 29 -15.70 -23.21 39.84
C GLU A 29 -15.73 -21.95 38.94
N LEU A 30 -15.51 -20.77 39.53
CA LEU A 30 -15.42 -19.50 38.80
C LEU A 30 -14.20 -19.46 37.88
N ALA A 31 -13.04 -19.96 38.33
CA ALA A 31 -11.84 -20.01 37.50
C ALA A 31 -12.06 -20.86 36.24
N VAL A 32 -12.75 -22.01 36.36
CA VAL A 32 -13.10 -22.87 35.22
C VAL A 32 -14.05 -22.14 34.26
N GLN A 33 -15.06 -21.43 34.78
CA GLN A 33 -15.99 -20.67 33.95
C GLN A 33 -15.28 -19.56 33.18
N MET A 34 -14.41 -18.79 33.85
CA MET A 34 -13.61 -17.74 33.21
C MET A 34 -12.63 -18.32 32.20
N ALA A 35 -11.96 -19.43 32.51
CA ALA A 35 -11.05 -20.11 31.59
C ALA A 35 -11.78 -20.58 30.32
N ARG A 36 -13.00 -21.12 30.45
CA ARG A 36 -13.84 -21.46 29.31
C ARG A 36 -14.19 -20.22 28.50
N ALA A 37 -14.65 -19.14 29.13
CA ALA A 37 -14.97 -17.89 28.46
C ALA A 37 -13.76 -17.35 27.67
N VAL A 38 -12.58 -17.27 28.29
CA VAL A 38 -11.34 -16.86 27.64
C VAL A 38 -10.98 -17.78 26.47
N ARG A 39 -11.18 -19.10 26.61
CA ARG A 39 -10.94 -20.05 25.52
C ARG A 39 -11.89 -19.81 24.35
N TYR A 40 -13.17 -19.53 24.61
CA TYR A 40 -14.14 -19.17 23.57
C TYR A 40 -13.75 -17.86 22.87
N LEU A 41 -13.43 -16.81 23.63
CA LEU A 41 -12.96 -15.54 23.07
C LEU A 41 -11.70 -15.71 22.23
N ARG A 42 -10.72 -16.48 22.71
CA ARG A 42 -9.48 -16.75 21.96
C ARG A 42 -9.76 -17.53 20.68
N GLY A 43 -10.67 -18.50 20.71
CA GLY A 43 -11.13 -19.22 19.52
C GLY A 43 -11.76 -18.29 18.49
N PHE A 44 -12.66 -17.40 18.94
CA PHE A 44 -13.33 -16.41 18.09
C PHE A 44 -12.35 -15.38 17.50
N ALA A 45 -11.41 -14.88 18.31
CA ALA A 45 -10.37 -13.97 17.85
C ALA A 45 -9.47 -14.62 16.79
N ASN A 46 -9.10 -15.89 16.99
CA ASN A 46 -8.30 -16.64 16.02
C ASN A 46 -9.05 -16.84 14.70
N SER A 47 -10.34 -17.20 14.74
CA SER A 47 -11.14 -17.38 13.52
C SER A 47 -11.34 -16.07 12.76
N ALA A 48 -11.65 -14.98 13.46
CA ALA A 48 -11.79 -13.66 12.86
C ALA A 48 -10.46 -13.18 12.24
N THR A 49 -9.35 -13.37 12.96
CA THR A 49 -8.01 -13.05 12.44
C THR A 49 -7.66 -13.91 11.22
N ALA A 50 -8.04 -15.19 11.21
CA ALA A 50 -7.78 -16.08 10.07
C ALA A 50 -8.56 -15.67 8.83
N GLN A 51 -9.85 -15.31 8.98
CA GLN A 51 -10.67 -14.80 7.89
C GLN A 51 -10.11 -13.48 7.33
N MET A 52 -9.81 -12.52 8.20
CA MET A 52 -9.20 -11.25 7.80
C MET A 52 -7.86 -11.45 7.09
N ARG A 53 -7.00 -12.36 7.57
CA ARG A 53 -5.73 -12.68 6.89
C ARG A 53 -5.95 -13.30 5.52
N ALA A 54 -6.94 -14.18 5.38
CA ALA A 54 -7.25 -14.80 4.09
C ALA A 54 -7.74 -13.76 3.08
N GLU A 55 -8.67 -12.90 3.48
CA GLU A 55 -9.16 -11.79 2.65
C GLU A 55 -8.02 -10.83 2.28
N LEU A 56 -7.19 -10.42 3.24
CA LEU A 56 -6.06 -9.54 2.99
C LEU A 56 -5.00 -10.16 2.07
N ASP A 57 -4.75 -11.47 2.14
CA ASP A 57 -3.84 -12.18 1.24
C ASP A 57 -4.39 -12.19 -0.20
N GLU A 58 -5.70 -12.39 -0.37
CA GLU A 58 -6.36 -12.34 -1.66
C GLU A 58 -6.29 -10.94 -2.29
N LEU A 59 -6.62 -9.89 -1.51
CA LEU A 59 -6.45 -8.49 -1.93
C LEU A 59 -5.00 -8.16 -2.32
N THR A 60 -4.02 -8.68 -1.59
CA THR A 60 -2.60 -8.44 -1.90
C THR A 60 -2.21 -9.07 -3.24
N LYS A 61 -2.66 -10.30 -3.50
CA LYS A 61 -2.42 -10.99 -4.78
C LYS A 61 -3.07 -10.27 -5.95
N GLU A 62 -4.30 -9.79 -5.79
CA GLU A 62 -4.99 -9.04 -6.82
C GLU A 62 -4.25 -7.73 -7.16
N TYR A 63 -3.80 -7.00 -6.13
CA TYR A 63 -3.00 -5.79 -6.32
C TYR A 63 -1.67 -6.05 -7.05
N GLU A 64 -0.98 -7.15 -6.71
CA GLU A 64 0.22 -7.56 -7.43
C GLU A 64 -0.06 -7.91 -8.90
N GLY A 65 -1.20 -8.55 -9.19
CA GLY A 65 -1.66 -8.84 -10.55
C GLY A 65 -1.87 -7.58 -11.38
N VAL A 66 -2.65 -6.63 -10.84
CA VAL A 66 -2.89 -5.31 -11.48
C VAL A 66 -1.57 -4.57 -11.73
N ARG A 67 -0.64 -4.61 -10.77
CA ARG A 67 0.68 -3.98 -10.93
C ARG A 67 1.48 -4.58 -12.08
N ARG A 68 1.44 -5.90 -12.26
CA ARG A 68 2.11 -6.59 -13.38
C ARG A 68 1.49 -6.20 -14.71
N GLU A 69 0.17 -6.24 -14.81
CA GLU A 69 -0.55 -5.85 -16.04
C GLU A 69 -0.27 -4.40 -16.43
N LEU A 70 -0.22 -3.48 -15.47
CA LEU A 70 0.18 -2.09 -15.70
C LEU A 70 1.64 -1.94 -16.13
N GLN A 71 2.55 -2.82 -15.70
CA GLN A 71 3.94 -2.81 -16.15
C GLN A 71 4.05 -3.31 -17.59
N GLU A 72 3.34 -4.39 -17.93
CA GLU A 72 3.27 -4.94 -19.28
C GLU A 72 2.67 -3.93 -20.26
N PHE A 73 1.56 -3.28 -19.90
CA PHE A 73 0.95 -2.23 -20.72
C PHE A 73 1.89 -1.04 -20.94
N ARG A 74 2.60 -0.60 -19.89
CA ARG A 74 3.60 0.47 -20.05
C ARG A 74 4.71 0.08 -21.02
N GLN A 75 5.12 -1.18 -20.99
CA GLN A 75 6.17 -1.69 -21.87
C GLN A 75 5.68 -1.81 -23.31
N SER A 76 4.48 -2.35 -23.54
CA SER A 76 3.90 -2.43 -24.89
C SER A 76 3.69 -1.04 -25.50
N VAL A 77 3.20 -0.06 -24.73
CA VAL A 77 3.07 1.32 -25.18
C VAL A 77 4.45 1.91 -25.52
N ARG A 78 5.47 1.67 -24.70
CA ARG A 78 6.83 2.16 -24.97
C ARG A 78 7.38 1.58 -26.29
N ASP A 79 7.15 0.29 -26.53
CA ASP A 79 7.64 -0.41 -27.72
C ASP A 79 6.88 0.04 -28.99
N ASP A 80 5.55 0.19 -28.92
CA ASP A 80 4.71 0.69 -30.01
C ASP A 80 5.03 2.15 -30.38
N PHE A 81 5.28 3.01 -29.40
CA PHE A 81 5.69 4.40 -29.67
C PHE A 81 7.13 4.47 -30.20
N GLY A 82 8.01 3.58 -29.76
CA GLY A 82 9.39 3.49 -30.21
C GLY A 82 9.49 3.11 -31.69
N SER A 83 8.66 2.18 -32.15
CA SER A 83 8.60 1.79 -33.56
C SER A 83 8.06 2.91 -34.46
N VAL A 84 6.95 3.57 -34.06
CA VAL A 84 6.38 4.69 -34.81
C VAL A 84 7.36 5.87 -34.90
N THR A 85 8.01 6.24 -33.79
CA THR A 85 9.00 7.34 -33.79
C THR A 85 10.24 6.99 -34.62
N GLY A 86 10.65 5.72 -34.61
CA GLY A 86 11.76 5.20 -35.42
C GLY A 86 11.43 5.11 -36.92
N GLU A 87 10.16 5.06 -37.29
CA GLU A 87 9.69 5.11 -38.68
C GLU A 87 9.47 6.55 -39.16
N VAL A 88 8.91 7.43 -38.32
CA VAL A 88 8.76 8.87 -38.59
C VAL A 88 10.12 9.55 -38.70
N GLY A 89 11.09 9.18 -37.85
CA GLY A 89 12.45 9.68 -37.92
C GLY A 89 13.21 9.26 -39.18
N ARG A 90 12.77 8.17 -39.86
CA ARG A 90 13.34 7.74 -41.14
C ARG A 90 12.72 8.43 -42.36
N THR A 91 11.55 9.05 -42.21
CA THR A 91 10.87 9.80 -43.30
C THR A 91 11.13 11.31 -43.26
N LEU A 92 11.77 11.82 -42.21
CA LEU A 92 12.09 13.26 -42.05
C LEU A 92 13.57 13.61 -42.28
N ILE A 93 14.42 12.64 -42.64
CA ILE A 93 15.86 12.84 -42.92
C ILE A 93 16.19 12.43 -44.37
N GLU A 94 15.41 12.90 -45.33
CA GLU A 94 15.70 12.97 -46.77
C GLU A 94 14.54 13.81 -47.33
N GLU A 95 14.68 15.09 -47.69
CA GLU A 95 15.41 15.60 -48.85
C GLU A 95 15.50 17.18 -48.82
N PRO A 96 16.12 17.88 -49.80
CA PRO A 96 17.11 18.95 -49.58
C PRO A 96 16.67 20.38 -49.97
N ILE A 97 17.53 21.36 -49.64
CA ILE A 97 17.77 22.71 -50.23
C ILE A 97 16.63 23.33 -51.06
N ILE A 98 15.94 24.36 -50.53
CA ILE A 98 15.36 25.44 -51.37
C ILE A 98 15.53 26.78 -50.64
N GLU A 99 16.25 27.70 -51.30
CA GLU A 99 16.44 29.12 -50.95
C GLU A 99 15.10 29.86 -50.75
N PRO A 100 15.05 30.92 -49.91
CA PRO A 100 13.87 31.78 -49.85
C PRO A 100 13.62 32.46 -51.21
N PRO A 101 12.37 32.50 -51.70
CA PRO A 101 12.05 33.03 -53.03
C PRO A 101 12.40 34.51 -53.15
N GLY A 102 12.97 34.85 -54.29
CA GLY A 102 13.40 36.20 -54.66
C GLY A 102 12.34 37.26 -54.41
N GLU A 103 12.75 38.26 -53.64
CA GLU A 103 12.10 39.55 -53.53
C GLU A 103 12.21 40.26 -54.89
N PRO A 104 11.10 40.75 -55.49
CA PRO A 104 11.12 41.32 -56.83
C PRO A 104 11.86 42.67 -56.88
N PRO A 105 12.72 42.95 -57.88
CA PRO A 105 13.32 44.28 -58.08
C PRO A 105 12.43 45.15 -59.00
N PRO A 106 12.77 46.42 -59.27
CA PRO A 106 12.90 47.58 -58.39
C PRO A 106 11.94 48.72 -58.82
N SER A 107 11.48 49.59 -57.91
CA SER A 107 10.82 50.84 -58.32
C SER A 107 11.83 51.98 -58.45
N GLU A 108 12.15 52.34 -59.69
CA GLU A 108 12.80 53.61 -60.05
C GLU A 108 12.04 54.80 -59.45
N ARG A 109 12.70 55.61 -58.61
CA ARG A 109 12.44 57.06 -58.60
C ARG A 109 13.49 57.87 -57.84
N GLY A 110 14.18 58.73 -58.60
CA GLY A 110 14.58 60.06 -58.15
C GLY A 110 15.90 60.11 -57.36
N ARG A 111 17.02 60.47 -57.99
CA ARG A 111 17.42 61.84 -58.38
C ARG A 111 17.94 62.66 -57.18
N ASN A 112 19.13 63.22 -57.42
CA ASN A 112 19.91 64.21 -56.65
C ASN A 112 20.80 63.58 -55.56
N GLY A 113 22.12 63.80 -55.52
CA GLY A 113 22.91 64.86 -56.14
C GLY A 113 23.47 65.77 -55.04
N ALA A 114 24.80 65.98 -55.12
CA ALA A 114 25.65 66.81 -54.27
C ALA A 114 26.09 66.20 -52.93
#